data_AF-D2HAB5-F1
#
_entry.id   AF-D2HAB5-F1
#
_cell.length_a   1.000
_cell.length_b   1.000
_cell.length_c   1.000
_cell.angle_alpha   90.00
_cell.angle_beta   90.00
_cell.angle_gamma   90.00
#
_symmetry.space_group_name_H-M   'P 1'
#
loop_
_entity.id
_entity.type
_entity.pdbx_description
1 polymer ?
#
loop_
_entity_poly.entity_id
_entity_poly.type
_entity_poly.pdbx_seq_one_letter_code
_entity_poly.pdbx_strand_id
1 'polypeptide(L)'
;MAGTVDEEALHQLYLWVDNIPLSRPKRNLSRDFSDGVLVAEVIKFYFPKMVEMHNYVPANSLQQKLSNWGHLNRKVLNKLNFSVPEDVMRKIAQCAPGVVELVLLPLRQRLEERQRLRKQRSSSLQELAPQDGTGYMDVGLSQKARGEGAPDSQGAGQLRGGRVPAPRPPGYSQAVQGDPSFVLQIAEKEQELLASQETVQVLQMKVRRLEHLLQLKNVRIEDLSRRLQQAERKQR
;
A
#
# COMPACT_ATOMS: atom_id res chain seq x y z
N MET A 1 -22.60 -10.20 -24.67
CA MET A 1 -22.07 -9.64 -23.42
C MET A 1 -20.65 -10.15 -23.26
N ALA A 2 -19.67 -9.43 -23.79
CA ALA A 2 -18.24 -9.75 -23.63
C ALA A 2 -17.63 -8.66 -22.76
N GLY A 3 -16.98 -9.09 -21.67
CA GLY A 3 -16.66 -8.29 -20.50
C GLY A 3 -15.79 -7.08 -20.77
N THR A 4 -16.35 -5.92 -20.43
CA THR A 4 -15.56 -4.82 -19.91
C THR A 4 -15.09 -5.25 -18.52
N VAL A 5 -13.81 -5.53 -18.36
CA VAL A 5 -13.22 -5.50 -17.02
C VAL A 5 -13.60 -4.15 -16.43
N ASP A 6 -14.30 -4.13 -15.30
CA ASP A 6 -14.88 -2.91 -14.74
C ASP A 6 -13.81 -1.83 -14.63
N GLU A 7 -14.04 -0.67 -15.25
CA GLU A 7 -13.10 0.46 -15.24
C GLU A 7 -12.71 0.86 -13.80
N GLU A 8 -13.62 0.64 -12.85
CA GLU A 8 -13.38 0.79 -11.43
C GLU A 8 -12.36 -0.22 -10.88
N ALA A 9 -12.50 -1.51 -11.22
CA ALA A 9 -11.53 -2.54 -10.81
C ALA A 9 -10.15 -2.27 -11.42
N LEU A 10 -10.12 -1.75 -12.64
CA LEU A 10 -8.90 -1.29 -13.29
C LEU A 10 -8.30 -0.12 -12.51
N HIS A 11 -9.07 0.92 -12.20
CA HIS A 11 -8.58 2.06 -11.42
C HIS A 11 -8.03 1.64 -10.05
N GLN A 12 -8.75 0.76 -9.33
CA GLN A 12 -8.29 0.22 -8.05
C GLN A 12 -7.00 -0.60 -8.17
N LEU A 13 -6.81 -1.34 -9.27
CA LEU A 13 -5.55 -2.05 -9.54
C LEU A 13 -4.39 -1.07 -9.72
N TYR A 14 -4.61 0.03 -10.44
CA TYR A 14 -3.59 1.05 -10.67
C TYR A 14 -3.14 1.69 -9.36
N LEU A 15 -4.11 2.09 -8.51
CA LEU A 15 -3.82 2.62 -7.17
C LEU A 15 -3.08 1.61 -6.29
N TRP A 16 -3.49 0.34 -6.30
CA TRP A 16 -2.82 -0.70 -5.53
C TRP A 16 -1.35 -0.87 -5.95
N VAL A 17 -1.08 -0.86 -7.25
CA VAL A 17 0.28 -0.95 -7.78
C VAL A 17 1.13 0.26 -7.37
N ASP A 18 0.56 1.46 -7.34
CA ASP A 18 1.25 2.70 -6.98
C ASP A 18 1.60 2.76 -5.48
N ASN A 19 0.79 2.14 -4.62
CA ASN A 19 1.06 2.02 -3.19
C ASN A 19 2.24 1.08 -2.85
N ILE A 20 2.72 0.29 -3.81
CA ILE A 20 3.87 -0.60 -3.59
C ILE A 20 5.14 0.20 -3.87
N PRO A 21 6.13 0.23 -2.96
CA PRO A 21 7.39 0.92 -3.16
C PRO A 21 8.22 0.18 -4.21
N LEU A 22 8.00 0.52 -5.48
CA LEU A 22 8.67 -0.09 -6.62
C LEU A 22 9.83 0.77 -7.08
N SER A 23 10.82 0.12 -7.69
CA SER A 23 12.09 0.75 -8.02
C SER A 23 11.98 1.87 -9.07
N ARG A 24 10.83 2.00 -9.75
CA ARG A 24 10.62 2.95 -10.86
C ARG A 24 9.19 3.51 -10.89
N PRO A 25 9.01 4.81 -11.19
CA PRO A 25 7.68 5.41 -11.37
C PRO A 25 7.01 4.84 -12.63
N LYS A 26 5.78 4.37 -12.48
CA LYS A 26 5.03 3.69 -13.55
C LYS A 26 4.21 4.68 -14.36
N ARG A 27 4.26 4.55 -15.68
CA ARG A 27 3.46 5.38 -16.60
C ARG A 27 2.56 4.54 -17.50
N ASN A 28 2.92 3.28 -17.76
CA ASN A 28 2.14 2.37 -18.61
C ASN A 28 2.25 0.92 -18.11
N LEU A 29 1.20 0.40 -17.47
CA LEU A 29 1.17 -0.96 -16.90
C LEU A 29 1.48 -2.05 -17.95
N SER A 30 0.88 -1.99 -19.14
CA SER A 30 1.10 -3.01 -20.18
C SER A 30 2.55 -3.10 -20.63
N ARG A 31 3.26 -1.96 -20.70
CA ARG A 31 4.67 -1.93 -21.09
C ARG A 31 5.58 -2.30 -19.92
N ASP A 32 5.38 -1.66 -18.78
CA ASP A 32 6.30 -1.73 -17.65
C ASP A 32 6.24 -3.12 -16.97
N PHE A 33 5.13 -3.86 -17.10
CA PHE A 33 5.01 -5.24 -16.62
C PHE A 33 5.29 -6.30 -17.68
N SER A 34 5.56 -5.91 -18.94
CA SER A 34 5.72 -6.87 -20.06
C SER A 34 6.90 -7.83 -19.88
N ASP A 35 7.95 -7.44 -19.16
CA ASP A 35 9.16 -8.23 -18.96
C ASP A 35 9.15 -9.10 -17.68
N GLY A 36 8.07 -9.02 -16.89
CA GLY A 36 7.88 -9.79 -15.67
C GLY A 36 8.70 -9.33 -14.46
N VAL A 37 9.64 -8.38 -14.61
CA VAL A 37 10.51 -7.93 -13.51
C VAL A 37 9.70 -7.18 -12.45
N LEU A 38 8.82 -6.27 -12.89
CA LEU A 38 7.94 -5.55 -11.95
C LEU A 38 6.94 -6.46 -11.24
N VAL A 39 6.49 -7.55 -11.89
CA VAL A 39 5.67 -8.56 -11.21
C VAL A 39 6.48 -9.26 -10.12
N ALA A 40 7.74 -9.59 -10.40
CA ALA A 40 8.65 -10.17 -9.42
C ALA A 40 8.88 -9.23 -8.23
N GLU A 41 9.08 -7.92 -8.47
CA GLU A 41 9.20 -6.91 -7.40
C GLU A 41 7.93 -6.83 -6.52
N VAL A 42 6.75 -6.82 -7.15
CA VAL A 42 5.47 -6.83 -6.43
C VAL A 42 5.37 -8.06 -5.51
N ILE A 43 5.69 -9.24 -6.02
CA ILE A 43 5.63 -10.47 -5.20
C ILE A 43 6.73 -10.46 -4.12
N LYS A 44 7.91 -9.94 -4.43
CA LYS A 44 9.03 -9.79 -3.48
C LYS A 44 8.64 -8.91 -2.29
N PHE A 45 7.90 -7.82 -2.52
CA PHE A 45 7.41 -6.93 -1.46
C PHE A 45 6.56 -7.68 -0.43
N TYR A 46 5.64 -8.54 -0.86
CA TYR A 46 4.80 -9.33 0.04
C TYR A 46 5.50 -10.58 0.60
N PHE A 47 6.31 -11.25 -0.21
CA PHE A 47 6.97 -12.51 0.13
C PHE A 47 8.46 -12.49 -0.27
N PRO A 48 9.33 -11.84 0.54
CA PRO A 48 10.73 -11.67 0.19
C PRO A 48 11.48 -12.98 -0.09
N LYS A 49 11.12 -14.08 0.58
CA LYS A 49 11.77 -15.38 0.41
C LYS A 49 11.34 -16.14 -0.85
N MET A 50 10.32 -15.66 -1.56
CA MET A 50 9.76 -16.37 -2.72
C MET A 50 10.43 -15.98 -4.03
N VAL A 51 11.00 -14.77 -4.09
CA VAL A 51 11.56 -14.18 -5.30
C VAL A 51 13.03 -13.83 -5.10
N GLU A 52 13.83 -14.28 -6.05
CA GLU A 52 15.25 -13.98 -6.16
C GLU A 52 15.47 -13.03 -7.34
N MET A 53 15.65 -11.75 -7.07
CA MET A 53 15.70 -10.70 -8.09
C MET A 53 16.85 -10.88 -9.10
N HIS A 54 17.94 -11.55 -8.73
CA HIS A 54 19.08 -11.80 -9.63
C HIS A 54 18.72 -12.70 -10.83
N ASN A 55 17.63 -13.45 -10.74
CA ASN A 55 17.14 -14.31 -11.82
C ASN A 55 16.31 -13.55 -12.87
N TYR A 56 16.02 -12.27 -12.64
CA TYR A 56 15.15 -11.46 -13.49
C TYR A 56 15.92 -10.26 -14.02
N VAL A 57 16.21 -10.27 -15.32
CA VAL A 57 16.94 -9.19 -15.99
C VAL A 57 15.95 -8.34 -16.79
N PRO A 58 15.87 -7.01 -16.57
CA PRO A 58 15.05 -6.12 -17.38
C PRO A 58 15.44 -6.23 -18.85
N ALA A 59 14.46 -6.48 -19.72
CA ALA A 59 14.75 -6.78 -21.11
C ALA A 59 13.67 -6.30 -22.08
N ASN A 60 14.12 -5.80 -23.23
CA ASN A 60 13.25 -5.44 -24.34
C ASN A 60 13.06 -6.59 -25.35
N SER A 61 13.96 -7.59 -25.34
CA SER A 61 13.89 -8.76 -26.22
C SER A 61 12.74 -9.69 -25.82
N LEU A 62 11.87 -10.03 -26.77
CA LEU A 62 10.72 -10.93 -26.56
C LEU A 62 11.15 -12.27 -25.94
N GLN A 63 12.26 -12.84 -26.41
CA GLN A 63 12.77 -14.11 -25.91
C GLN A 63 13.17 -14.02 -24.43
N GLN A 64 13.85 -12.94 -24.04
CA GLN A 64 14.25 -12.73 -22.64
C GLN A 64 13.03 -12.45 -21.75
N LYS A 65 12.05 -11.68 -22.23
CA LYS A 65 10.78 -11.48 -21.52
C LYS A 65 10.07 -12.81 -21.26
N LEU A 66 9.98 -13.67 -22.28
CA LEU A 66 9.38 -15.01 -22.15
C LEU A 66 10.17 -15.89 -21.18
N SER A 67 11.50 -15.82 -21.19
CA SER A 67 12.34 -16.50 -20.20
C SER A 67 12.01 -16.03 -18.78
N ASN A 68 11.99 -14.72 -18.54
CA ASN A 68 11.64 -14.14 -17.24
C ASN A 68 10.24 -14.61 -16.78
N TRP A 69 9.24 -14.55 -17.67
CA TRP A 69 7.88 -15.02 -17.39
C TRP A 69 7.81 -16.52 -17.11
N GLY A 70 8.50 -17.35 -17.89
CA GLY A 70 8.55 -18.80 -17.66
C GLY A 70 9.21 -19.16 -16.32
N HIS A 71 10.29 -18.46 -15.97
CA HIS A 71 10.94 -18.59 -14.66
C HIS A 71 10.01 -18.16 -13.52
N LEU A 72 9.35 -17.00 -13.65
CA LEU A 72 8.36 -16.50 -12.69
C LEU A 72 7.21 -17.49 -12.49
N ASN A 73 6.65 -18.00 -13.58
CA ASN A 73 5.52 -18.93 -13.54
C ASN A 73 5.89 -20.21 -12.79
N ARG A 74 7.03 -20.82 -13.16
CA ARG A 74 7.49 -22.09 -12.58
C ARG A 74 7.91 -21.97 -11.11
N LYS A 75 8.64 -20.91 -10.74
CA LYS A 75 9.28 -20.79 -9.42
C LYS A 75 8.46 -20.03 -8.39
N VAL A 76 7.64 -19.08 -8.82
CA VAL A 76 6.96 -18.12 -7.94
C VAL A 76 5.44 -18.32 -8.03
N LEU A 77 4.83 -18.24 -9.22
CA LEU A 77 3.38 -18.31 -9.36
C LEU A 77 2.82 -19.68 -8.94
N ASN A 78 3.50 -20.77 -9.29
CA ASN A 78 3.13 -22.12 -8.85
C ASN A 78 3.05 -22.24 -7.31
N LYS A 79 3.91 -21.53 -6.57
CA LYS A 79 3.87 -21.52 -5.08
C LYS A 79 2.65 -20.79 -4.52
N LEU A 80 2.06 -19.90 -5.33
CA LEU A 80 0.83 -19.15 -5.04
C LEU A 80 -0.43 -19.86 -5.54
N ASN A 81 -0.33 -21.12 -6.03
CA ASN A 81 -1.42 -21.86 -6.68
C ASN A 81 -2.00 -21.11 -7.89
N PHE A 82 -1.14 -20.41 -8.63
CA PHE A 82 -1.49 -19.63 -9.79
C PHE A 82 -0.59 -20.03 -10.96
N SER A 83 -1.15 -20.16 -12.16
CA SER A 83 -0.39 -20.51 -13.36
C SER A 83 -0.87 -19.65 -14.52
N VAL A 84 0.10 -19.08 -15.25
CA VAL A 84 -0.17 -18.28 -16.45
C VAL A 84 0.13 -19.14 -17.68
N PRO A 85 -0.84 -19.40 -18.57
CA PRO A 85 -0.61 -20.14 -19.81
C PRO A 85 0.42 -19.45 -20.71
N GLU A 86 1.14 -20.24 -21.50
CA GLU A 86 2.22 -19.73 -22.35
C GLU A 86 1.73 -18.72 -23.41
N ASP A 87 0.52 -18.91 -23.93
CA ASP A 87 -0.09 -17.97 -24.88
C ASP A 87 -0.41 -16.61 -24.25
N VAL A 88 -0.78 -16.60 -22.97
CA VAL A 88 -1.00 -15.39 -22.20
C VAL A 88 0.35 -14.72 -21.93
N MET A 89 1.39 -15.49 -21.55
CA MET A 89 2.74 -14.96 -21.37
C MET A 89 3.28 -14.32 -22.65
N ARG A 90 3.06 -14.94 -23.82
CA ARG A 90 3.40 -14.36 -25.14
C ARG A 90 2.70 -13.02 -25.38
N LYS A 91 1.38 -12.95 -25.15
CA LYS A 91 0.61 -11.71 -25.32
C LYS A 91 1.08 -10.59 -24.38
N ILE A 92 1.40 -10.93 -23.12
CA ILE A 92 1.95 -9.97 -22.16
C ILE A 92 3.32 -9.47 -22.60
N ALA A 93 4.21 -10.36 -23.05
CA ALA A 93 5.55 -10.00 -23.50
C ALA A 93 5.53 -9.11 -24.76
N GLN A 94 4.48 -9.22 -25.59
CA GLN A 94 4.18 -8.36 -26.74
C GLN A 94 3.52 -7.02 -26.36
N CYS A 95 3.33 -6.74 -25.06
CA CYS A 95 2.65 -5.54 -24.56
C CYS A 95 1.20 -5.42 -25.04
N ALA A 96 0.48 -6.54 -25.21
CA ALA A 96 -0.93 -6.51 -25.58
C ALA A 96 -1.76 -5.82 -24.48
N PRO A 97 -2.52 -4.75 -24.79
CA PRO A 97 -3.29 -4.03 -23.81
C PRO A 97 -4.41 -4.91 -23.23
N GLY A 98 -4.68 -4.78 -21.92
CA GLY A 98 -5.73 -5.53 -21.23
C GLY A 98 -5.32 -6.94 -20.77
N VAL A 99 -4.27 -7.54 -21.36
CA VAL A 99 -3.89 -8.92 -21.02
C VAL A 99 -3.15 -9.01 -19.70
N VAL A 100 -2.31 -8.01 -19.38
CA VAL A 100 -1.56 -8.03 -18.12
C VAL A 100 -2.49 -7.79 -16.94
N GLU A 101 -3.52 -6.98 -17.12
CA GLU A 101 -4.56 -6.66 -16.15
C GLU A 101 -5.34 -7.93 -15.75
N LEU A 102 -5.67 -8.78 -16.72
CA LEU A 102 -6.32 -10.09 -16.48
C LEU A 102 -5.47 -11.02 -15.61
N VAL A 103 -4.15 -10.85 -15.59
CA VAL A 103 -3.24 -11.63 -14.75
C VAL A 103 -3.01 -10.95 -13.39
N LEU A 104 -2.90 -9.62 -13.37
CA LEU A 104 -2.62 -8.85 -12.17
C LEU A 104 -3.80 -8.83 -11.19
N LEU A 105 -5.04 -8.77 -11.67
CA LEU A 105 -6.24 -8.83 -10.83
C LEU A 105 -6.32 -10.10 -9.97
N PRO A 106 -6.28 -11.32 -10.55
CA PRO A 106 -6.30 -12.54 -9.75
C PRO A 106 -5.00 -12.72 -8.94
N LEU A 107 -3.85 -12.24 -9.45
CA LEU A 107 -2.61 -12.26 -8.69
C LEU A 107 -2.73 -11.46 -7.39
N ARG A 108 -3.30 -10.25 -7.44
CA ARG A 108 -3.56 -9.41 -6.26
C ARG A 108 -4.39 -10.15 -5.22
N GLN A 109 -5.52 -10.73 -5.63
CA GLN A 109 -6.39 -11.50 -4.72
C GLN A 109 -5.66 -12.67 -4.06
N ARG A 110 -4.81 -13.39 -4.82
CA ARG A 110 -4.01 -14.50 -4.29
C ARG A 110 -2.94 -14.03 -3.29
N LEU A 111 -2.31 -12.89 -3.54
CA LEU A 111 -1.34 -12.30 -2.62
C LEU A 111 -1.99 -11.86 -1.31
N GLU A 112 -3.15 -11.20 -1.39
CA GLU A 112 -3.94 -10.75 -0.22
C GLU A 112 -4.41 -11.94 0.64
N GLU A 113 -4.97 -12.99 0.03
CA GLU A 113 -5.41 -14.19 0.78
C GLU A 113 -4.24 -14.88 1.48
N ARG A 114 -3.10 -15.03 0.80
CA ARG A 114 -1.90 -15.63 1.41
C ARG A 114 -1.33 -14.77 2.54
N GLN A 115 -1.43 -13.44 2.43
CA GLN A 115 -1.06 -12.53 3.53
C GLN A 115 -2.01 -12.68 4.72
N ARG A 116 -3.32 -12.77 4.48
CA ARG A 116 -4.33 -12.97 5.54
C ARG A 116 -4.09 -14.27 6.31
N LEU A 117 -3.83 -15.37 5.61
CA LEU A 117 -3.52 -16.66 6.23
C LEU A 117 -2.21 -16.65 7.05
N ARG A 118 -1.20 -15.89 6.62
CA ARG A 118 0.03 -15.71 7.40
C ARG A 118 -0.20 -14.87 8.65
N LYS A 119 -0.99 -13.79 8.55
CA LYS A 119 -1.38 -12.99 9.72
C LYS A 119 -2.17 -13.83 10.71
N GLN A 120 -3.17 -14.60 10.26
CA GLN A 120 -3.93 -15.52 11.12
C GLN A 120 -3.05 -16.57 11.80
N ARG A 121 -2.13 -17.21 11.07
CA ARG A 121 -1.16 -18.16 11.68
C ARG A 121 -0.25 -17.50 12.70
N SER A 122 0.17 -16.25 12.46
CA SER A 122 0.98 -15.48 13.39
C SER A 122 0.18 -15.05 14.63
N SER A 123 -1.10 -14.70 14.47
CA SER A 123 -2.02 -14.36 15.55
C SER A 123 -2.37 -15.57 16.41
N SER A 124 -2.65 -16.73 15.80
CA SER A 124 -2.95 -17.97 16.51
C SER A 124 -1.74 -18.55 17.26
N LEU A 125 -0.52 -18.28 16.80
CA LEU A 125 0.70 -18.65 17.54
C LEU A 125 0.94 -17.80 18.79
N GLN A 126 0.27 -16.65 18.92
CA GLN A 126 0.39 -15.77 20.09
C GLN A 126 -0.66 -16.08 21.18
N GLU A 127 -1.65 -16.93 20.90
CA GLU A 127 -2.76 -17.26 21.82
C GLU A 127 -2.58 -18.59 22.58
N LEU A 128 -1.48 -19.32 22.34
CA LEU A 128 -1.15 -20.58 23.03
C LEU A 128 -0.10 -20.45 24.15
N ALA A 129 -0.05 -19.31 24.84
CA ALA A 129 0.60 -19.22 26.14
C ALA A 129 -0.47 -19.30 27.25
N PRO A 130 -0.87 -20.50 27.71
CA PRO A 130 -1.59 -20.61 28.98
C PRO A 130 -0.60 -20.30 30.10
N GLN A 131 -0.70 -19.11 30.69
CA GLN A 131 -0.22 -18.90 32.05
C GLN A 131 -1.29 -19.45 33.01
N ASP A 132 -1.32 -20.77 33.14
CA ASP A 132 -1.81 -21.40 34.36
C ASP A 132 -0.74 -21.23 35.43
N GLY A 133 -1.08 -20.46 36.47
CA GLY A 133 -0.18 -20.14 37.57
C GLY A 133 -0.90 -19.42 38.71
N THR A 134 -2.16 -19.78 38.97
CA THR A 134 -2.85 -19.47 40.23
C THR A 134 -2.22 -20.30 41.34
N GLY A 135 -1.58 -19.63 42.30
CA GLY A 135 -0.94 -20.29 43.44
C GLY A 135 -0.52 -19.30 44.52
N TYR A 136 -1.51 -18.64 45.14
CA TYR A 136 -1.36 -17.98 46.42
C TYR A 136 -1.16 -19.07 47.50
N MET A 137 -0.04 -19.09 48.22
CA MET A 137 0.03 -19.48 49.64
C MET A 137 1.29 -18.91 50.30
N ASP A 138 1.04 -17.85 51.06
CA ASP A 138 1.71 -17.45 52.28
C ASP A 138 1.73 -18.61 53.30
N VAL A 139 2.93 -19.07 53.71
CA VAL A 139 3.19 -19.73 55.01
C VAL A 139 4.65 -19.47 55.40
N GLY A 140 4.87 -18.80 56.54
CA GLY A 140 6.19 -18.40 57.04
C GLY A 140 7.01 -19.49 57.73
N LEU A 141 8.27 -19.14 58.07
CA LEU A 141 8.94 -19.41 59.37
C LEU A 141 10.43 -18.96 59.37
N SER A 142 10.71 -17.95 60.19
CA SER A 142 11.82 -17.79 61.16
C SER A 142 13.27 -18.20 60.81
N GLN A 143 14.21 -17.23 60.88
CA GLN A 143 15.39 -17.27 61.79
C GLN A 143 16.24 -15.98 61.79
N LYS A 144 16.21 -15.27 62.93
CA LYS A 144 17.34 -14.73 63.74
C LYS A 144 18.50 -13.96 63.05
N ALA A 145 18.63 -12.65 63.35
CA ALA A 145 19.74 -12.08 64.17
C ALA A 145 19.77 -10.52 64.20
N ARG A 146 19.65 -9.99 65.43
CA ARG A 146 20.37 -8.85 66.08
C ARG A 146 20.63 -7.51 65.37
N GLY A 147 20.34 -6.44 66.12
CA GLY A 147 20.94 -5.10 66.03
C GLY A 147 19.90 -3.98 66.19
N GLU A 148 19.41 -3.73 67.40
CA GLU A 148 19.72 -2.55 68.25
C GLU A 148 19.63 -1.17 67.55
N GLY A 149 18.63 -0.38 67.97
CA GLY A 149 18.53 1.06 67.67
C GLY A 149 17.08 1.59 67.69
N ALA A 150 16.62 2.10 68.83
CA ALA A 150 15.44 2.98 68.98
C ALA A 150 15.93 4.43 69.22
N PRO A 151 15.08 5.49 69.36
CA PRO A 151 13.62 5.52 69.33
C PRO A 151 12.95 6.72 68.58
N ASP A 152 11.62 6.65 68.52
CA ASP A 152 10.59 7.69 68.61
C ASP A 152 10.44 8.83 67.58
N SER A 153 9.22 8.92 67.00
CA SER A 153 8.35 10.10 67.14
C SER A 153 6.88 9.79 66.78
N GLN A 154 6.00 10.35 67.61
CA GLN A 154 4.56 10.17 67.73
C GLN A 154 3.71 10.71 66.56
N GLY A 155 2.46 10.23 66.43
CA GLY A 155 1.39 11.01 65.78
C GLY A 155 0.18 10.23 65.27
N ALA A 156 -0.93 10.32 66.01
CA ALA A 156 -2.30 9.88 65.69
C ALA A 156 -2.80 10.34 64.30
N GLY A 157 -3.79 9.75 63.60
CA GLY A 157 -5.00 9.02 64.01
C GLY A 157 -6.24 9.75 63.45
N GLN A 158 -7.13 8.98 62.79
CA GLN A 158 -8.54 9.30 62.43
C GLN A 158 -8.83 10.31 61.31
N LEU A 159 -9.96 10.29 60.59
CA LEU A 159 -10.92 9.28 60.08
C LEU A 159 -11.93 10.11 59.23
N ARG A 160 -12.47 9.51 58.16
CA ARG A 160 -13.76 9.83 57.49
C ARG A 160 -13.96 11.16 56.75
N GLY A 161 -14.53 11.03 55.54
CA GLY A 161 -15.56 11.97 55.07
C GLY A 161 -15.60 12.16 53.55
N GLY A 162 -16.18 11.20 52.84
CA GLY A 162 -16.45 11.33 51.41
C GLY A 162 -17.52 12.39 51.09
N ARG A 163 -17.35 13.09 49.97
CA ARG A 163 -18.45 13.57 49.12
C ARG A 163 -17.93 14.02 47.75
N VAL A 164 -18.33 13.30 46.71
CA VAL A 164 -18.33 13.79 45.32
C VAL A 164 -19.60 14.62 45.11
N PRO A 165 -19.55 15.68 44.30
CA PRO A 165 -20.54 15.76 43.22
C PRO A 165 -20.00 16.31 41.89
N ALA A 166 -20.22 15.48 40.85
CA ALA A 166 -20.69 15.78 39.49
C ALA A 166 -19.85 16.65 38.51
N PRO A 167 -19.77 16.22 37.22
CA PRO A 167 -19.01 16.87 36.16
C PRO A 167 -19.83 17.99 35.45
N ARG A 168 -19.16 19.06 35.02
CA ARG A 168 -19.70 20.04 34.06
C ARG A 168 -18.64 20.42 33.01
N PRO A 169 -18.89 20.24 31.70
CA PRO A 169 -18.33 21.08 30.63
C PRO A 169 -19.29 22.27 30.39
N PRO A 170 -19.08 23.22 29.44
CA PRO A 170 -17.96 23.43 28.51
C PRO A 170 -17.38 24.86 28.59
N GLY A 171 -16.11 25.03 28.22
CA GLY A 171 -15.47 26.35 28.12
C GLY A 171 -14.36 26.34 27.08
N TYR A 172 -14.72 26.62 25.83
CA TYR A 172 -13.78 27.15 24.84
C TYR A 172 -13.24 28.47 25.39
N SER A 173 -12.02 28.46 25.91
CA SER A 173 -11.09 29.60 25.99
C SER A 173 -10.02 29.28 27.04
N GLN A 174 -9.02 28.50 26.64
CA GLN A 174 -7.71 28.69 27.21
C GLN A 174 -6.74 28.74 26.06
N ALA A 175 -6.39 29.96 25.68
CA ALA A 175 -5.22 30.26 24.89
C ALA A 175 -4.05 29.49 25.51
N VAL A 176 -3.68 28.37 24.89
CA VAL A 176 -2.41 27.72 25.19
C VAL A 176 -1.38 28.68 24.63
N GLN A 177 -0.76 29.37 25.58
CA GLN A 177 0.45 30.15 25.44
C GLN A 177 1.39 29.47 24.44
N GLY A 178 1.99 30.28 23.56
CA GLY A 178 2.87 29.83 22.50
C GLY A 178 3.96 28.88 23.01
N ASP A 179 3.71 27.59 22.85
CA ASP A 179 4.76 26.59 22.80
C ASP A 179 5.51 26.83 21.48
N PRO A 180 6.80 27.23 21.52
CA PRO A 180 7.60 27.45 20.31
C PRO A 180 7.58 26.22 19.38
N SER A 181 7.40 25.02 19.94
CA SER A 181 7.26 23.78 19.17
C SER A 181 5.99 23.75 18.32
N PHE A 182 4.87 24.26 18.83
CA PHE A 182 3.59 24.27 18.11
C PHE A 182 3.56 25.33 17.01
N VAL A 183 4.15 26.50 17.28
CA VAL A 183 4.28 27.58 16.28
C VAL A 183 5.16 27.14 15.10
N LEU A 184 6.28 26.44 15.38
CA LEU A 184 7.14 25.87 14.33
C LEU A 184 6.39 24.84 13.48
N GLN A 185 5.60 23.98 14.12
CA GLN A 185 4.84 22.94 13.43
C GLN A 185 3.72 23.53 12.56
N ILE A 186 3.09 24.62 12.98
CA ILE A 186 2.14 25.37 12.16
C ILE A 186 2.84 25.99 10.94
N ALA A 187 3.98 26.65 11.13
CA ALA A 187 4.71 27.28 10.04
C ALA A 187 5.21 26.24 9.00
N GLU A 188 5.68 25.08 9.46
CA GLU A 188 6.06 23.96 8.59
C GLU A 188 4.86 23.44 7.78
N LYS A 189 3.69 23.31 8.42
CA LYS A 189 2.45 22.90 7.75
C LYS A 189 1.94 23.93 6.75
N GLU A 190 2.07 25.21 7.04
CA GLU A 190 1.75 26.29 6.12
C GLU A 190 2.67 26.29 4.89
N GLN A 191 3.96 26.02 5.08
CA GLN A 191 4.91 25.89 3.98
C GLN A 191 4.63 24.66 3.10
N GLU A 192 4.31 23.51 3.71
CA GLU A 192 3.90 22.30 3.00
C GLU A 192 2.61 22.54 2.18
N LEU A 193 1.66 23.29 2.75
CA LEU A 193 0.43 23.68 2.06
C LEU A 193 0.72 24.56 0.83
N LEU A 194 1.61 25.55 0.95
CA LEU A 194 2.00 26.41 -0.17
C LEU A 194 2.68 25.61 -1.29
N ALA A 195 3.63 24.73 -0.94
CA ALA A 195 4.30 23.86 -1.92
C ALA A 195 3.30 22.92 -2.63
N SER A 196 2.31 22.41 -1.89
CA SER A 196 1.22 21.62 -2.45
C SER A 196 0.36 22.45 -3.43
N GLN A 197 0.00 23.69 -3.07
CA GLN A 197 -0.75 24.60 -3.94
C GLN A 197 0.01 24.94 -5.23
N GLU A 198 1.31 25.19 -5.16
CA GLU A 198 2.16 25.41 -6.34
C GLU A 198 2.17 24.18 -7.26
N THR A 199 2.31 22.99 -6.67
CA THR A 199 2.27 21.72 -7.42
C THR A 199 0.92 21.54 -8.12
N VAL A 200 -0.18 21.84 -7.43
CA VAL A 200 -1.53 21.78 -7.99
C VAL A 200 -1.69 22.77 -9.15
N GLN A 201 -1.17 24.00 -9.05
CA GLN A 201 -1.21 24.95 -10.17
C GLN A 201 -0.44 24.43 -11.39
N VAL A 202 0.76 23.87 -11.19
CA VAL A 202 1.55 23.30 -12.27
C VAL A 202 0.81 22.14 -12.93
N LEU A 203 0.16 21.27 -12.14
CA LEU A 203 -0.66 20.19 -12.67
C LEU A 203 -1.88 20.71 -13.43
N GLN A 204 -2.58 21.72 -12.93
CA GLN A 204 -3.70 22.35 -13.63
C GLN A 204 -3.27 22.94 -14.98
N MET A 205 -2.13 23.62 -15.05
CA MET A 205 -1.58 24.10 -16.33
C MET A 205 -1.26 22.96 -17.29
N LYS A 206 -0.68 21.86 -16.78
CA LYS A 206 -0.39 20.66 -17.59
C LYS A 206 -1.66 20.00 -18.12
N VAL A 207 -2.70 19.88 -17.30
CA VAL A 207 -4.01 19.33 -17.70
C VAL A 207 -4.59 20.17 -18.84
N ARG A 208 -4.68 21.50 -18.68
CA ARG A 208 -5.17 22.41 -19.73
C ARG A 208 -4.38 22.28 -21.03
N ARG A 209 -3.05 22.13 -20.95
CA ARG A 209 -2.20 21.93 -22.14
C ARG A 209 -2.50 20.61 -22.84
N LEU A 210 -2.70 19.53 -22.07
CA LEU A 210 -3.05 18.22 -22.62
C LEU A 210 -4.44 18.23 -23.27
N GLU A 211 -5.42 18.86 -22.63
CA GLU A 211 -6.77 19.04 -23.19
C GLU A 211 -6.73 19.79 -24.53
N HIS A 212 -5.95 20.88 -24.60
CA HIS A 212 -5.78 21.63 -25.84
C HIS A 212 -5.13 20.77 -26.95
N LEU A 213 -4.10 19.98 -26.62
CA LEU A 213 -3.47 19.07 -27.60
C LEU A 213 -4.43 17.98 -28.07
N LEU A 214 -5.29 17.48 -27.18
CA LEU A 214 -6.31 16.49 -27.51
C LEU A 214 -7.37 17.10 -28.44
N GLN A 215 -7.82 18.33 -28.18
CA GLN A 215 -8.71 19.07 -29.08
C GLN A 215 -8.11 19.24 -30.48
N LEU A 216 -6.84 19.66 -30.58
CA LEU A 216 -6.15 19.79 -31.87
C LEU A 216 -6.07 18.45 -32.63
N LYS A 217 -5.77 17.37 -31.91
CA LYS A 217 -5.75 16.01 -32.49
C LYS A 217 -7.13 15.61 -33.00
N ASN A 218 -8.20 15.87 -32.26
CA ASN A 218 -9.57 15.55 -32.68
C ASN A 218 -9.95 16.32 -33.94
N VAL A 219 -9.69 17.64 -33.99
CA VAL A 219 -9.92 18.45 -35.20
C VAL A 219 -9.15 17.88 -36.40
N ARG A 220 -7.90 17.46 -36.20
CA ARG A 220 -7.10 16.86 -37.27
C ARG A 220 -7.64 15.51 -37.72
N ILE A 221 -8.09 14.68 -36.79
CA ILE A 221 -8.72 13.39 -37.10
C ILE A 221 -9.99 13.62 -37.93
N GLU A 222 -10.81 14.60 -37.57
CA GLU A 222 -12.03 14.92 -38.31
C GLU A 222 -11.75 15.43 -39.73
N ASP A 223 -10.78 16.31 -39.91
CA ASP A 223 -10.34 16.78 -41.24
C ASP A 223 -9.85 15.61 -42.11
N LEU A 224 -8.98 14.76 -41.56
CA LEU A 224 -8.48 13.58 -42.27
C LEU A 224 -9.59 12.58 -42.59
N SER A 225 -10.50 12.34 -41.65
CA SER A 225 -11.65 11.44 -41.84
C SER A 225 -12.60 11.96 -42.93
N ARG A 226 -12.86 13.27 -42.97
CA ARG A 226 -13.64 13.90 -44.04
C ARG A 226 -12.97 13.75 -45.41
N ARG A 227 -11.66 13.96 -45.49
CA ARG A 227 -10.89 13.78 -46.74
C ARG A 227 -10.90 12.33 -47.21
N LEU A 228 -10.77 11.38 -46.29
CA LEU A 228 -10.81 9.95 -46.58
C LEU A 228 -12.18 9.57 -47.17
N GLN A 229 -13.27 9.97 -46.52
CA GLN A 229 -14.63 9.72 -47.01
C GLN A 229 -14.88 10.33 -48.39
N GLN A 230 -14.36 11.54 -48.65
CA GLN A 230 -14.47 12.17 -49.97
C GLN A 230 -13.67 11.41 -51.04
N ALA A 231 -12.48 10.91 -50.71
CA ALA A 231 -11.67 10.11 -51.62
C ALA A 231 -12.35 8.77 -51.95
N GLU A 232 -12.90 8.09 -50.94
CA GLU A 232 -13.65 6.83 -51.11
C GLU A 232 -14.91 7.03 -51.96
N ARG A 233 -15.62 8.15 -51.78
CA ARG A 233 -16.79 8.50 -52.61
C ARG A 233 -16.43 8.82 -54.06
N LYS A 234 -15.23 9.33 -54.34
CA LYS A 234 -14.74 9.58 -55.71
C LYS A 234 -14.23 8.33 -56.40
N GLN A 235 -13.89 7.28 -55.65
CA GLN A 235 -13.45 5.99 -56.20
C GLN A 235 -14.60 5.01 -56.49
N ARG A 236 -15.82 5.31 -56.03
CA ARG A 236 -17.05 4.59 -56.37
C ARG A 236 -17.79 5.30 -57.50
#